data_AF-A0A0J0YKE3-F1
#
_entry.id   AF-A0A0J0YKE3-F1
#
_cell.length_a   1.000
_cell.length_b   1.000
_cell.length_c   1.000
_cell.angle_alpha   90.00
_cell.angle_beta   90.00
_cell.angle_gamma   90.00
#
_symmetry.space_group_name_H-M   'P 1'
#
loop_
_entity.id
_entity.type
_entity.pdbx_description
1 polymer ?
#
loop_
_entity_poly.entity_id
_entity_poly.type
_entity_poly.pdbx_seq_one_letter_code
_entity_poly.pdbx_strand_id
1 'polypeptide(L)'
;MKKIFKIVAILFLITNTSCQAQQMVQTPNDAYKLKTNEIQFLNKPLKNLLKEIKPEIKIAFGTLDAPSYFVFRFIDIQELNNKGIGQNHLSLVVYVKEPIEEWSNGKRPKEIELKWTKEDVEKYSNLTVIRIKVIGKD
;
A
#
# COMPACT_ATOMS: atom_id res chain seq x y z
N MET A 1 8.02 48.25 -11.53
CA MET A 1 7.46 47.07 -12.24
C MET A 1 8.42 45.88 -12.31
N LYS A 2 9.71 46.03 -12.66
CA LYS A 2 10.67 44.90 -12.79
C LYS A 2 10.86 44.01 -11.53
N LYS A 3 10.75 44.56 -10.30
CA LYS A 3 10.89 43.79 -9.06
C LYS A 3 9.65 42.94 -8.71
N ILE A 4 8.45 43.42 -9.03
CA ILE A 4 7.18 42.72 -8.78
C ILE A 4 7.09 41.48 -9.68
N PHE A 5 7.45 41.62 -10.97
CA PHE A 5 7.51 40.48 -11.90
C PHE A 5 8.48 39.38 -11.44
N LYS A 6 9.61 39.74 -10.82
CA LYS A 6 10.55 38.77 -10.28
C LYS A 6 9.97 38.00 -9.07
N ILE A 7 9.25 38.68 -8.19
CA ILE A 7 8.63 38.06 -7.00
C ILE A 7 7.50 37.10 -7.43
N VAL A 8 6.67 37.51 -8.39
CA VAL A 8 5.59 36.67 -8.93
C VAL A 8 6.15 35.44 -9.66
N ALA A 9 7.23 35.60 -10.43
CA ALA A 9 7.90 34.49 -11.11
C ALA A 9 8.50 33.47 -10.12
N ILE A 10 9.08 33.93 -9.01
CA ILE A 10 9.63 33.06 -7.96
C ILE A 10 8.49 32.31 -7.24
N LEU A 11 7.38 32.97 -6.92
CA LEU A 11 6.22 32.28 -6.32
C LEU A 11 5.64 31.19 -7.24
N PHE A 12 5.53 31.48 -8.54
CA PHE A 12 5.03 30.51 -9.53
C PHE A 12 5.95 29.29 -9.65
N LEU A 13 7.27 29.45 -9.50
CA LEU A 13 8.20 28.33 -9.54
C LEU A 13 8.05 27.41 -8.32
N ILE A 14 7.74 27.96 -7.13
CA ILE A 14 7.59 27.17 -5.89
C ILE A 14 6.25 26.41 -5.87
N THR A 15 5.20 26.93 -6.49
CA THR A 15 3.89 26.23 -6.56
C THR A 15 3.81 25.18 -7.67
N ASN A 16 4.70 25.23 -8.67
CA ASN A 16 4.73 24.24 -9.77
C ASN A 16 5.69 23.07 -9.52
N THR A 17 6.65 23.21 -8.59
CA THR A 17 7.53 22.08 -8.20
C THR A 17 6.90 21.14 -7.17
N SER A 18 5.79 21.54 -6.53
CA SER A 18 5.06 20.70 -5.56
C SER A 18 4.01 19.77 -6.20
N CYS A 19 3.87 19.77 -7.54
CA CYS A 19 2.86 18.99 -8.24
C CYS A 19 3.31 17.56 -8.60
N GLN A 20 3.94 16.90 -7.62
CA GLN A 20 3.91 15.46 -7.45
C GLN A 20 3.49 15.31 -6.00
N ALA A 21 2.19 15.14 -5.75
CA ALA A 21 1.71 14.87 -4.39
C ALA A 21 2.54 13.71 -3.84
N GLN A 22 3.35 13.99 -2.81
CA GLN A 22 4.25 12.99 -2.24
C GLN A 22 3.39 11.85 -1.71
N GLN A 23 3.59 10.63 -2.23
CA GLN A 23 2.87 9.43 -1.78
C GLN A 23 2.95 9.31 -0.25
N MET A 24 1.85 8.97 0.41
CA MET A 24 1.79 8.95 1.87
C MET A 24 2.84 8.04 2.52
N VAL A 25 3.11 6.88 1.91
CA VAL A 25 4.08 5.90 2.39
C VAL A 25 5.37 6.03 1.60
N GLN A 26 6.42 6.58 2.20
CA GLN A 26 7.74 6.72 1.57
C GLN A 26 8.69 5.59 1.97
N THR A 27 8.53 5.08 3.18
CA THR A 27 9.27 3.97 3.79
C THR A 27 8.29 2.93 4.34
N PRO A 28 8.70 1.67 4.55
CA PRO A 28 7.83 0.64 5.14
C PRO A 28 7.12 1.09 6.44
N ASN A 29 7.81 1.81 7.33
CA ASN A 29 7.24 2.27 8.60
C ASN A 29 6.15 3.33 8.41
N ASP A 30 6.17 4.06 7.29
CA ASP A 30 5.10 5.01 6.98
C ASP A 30 3.74 4.35 6.71
N ALA A 31 3.65 3.01 6.64
CA ALA A 31 2.38 2.30 6.52
C ALA A 31 1.39 2.68 7.64
N TYR A 32 1.88 3.06 8.83
CA TYR A 32 1.05 3.60 9.91
C TYR A 32 0.29 4.87 9.52
N LYS A 33 0.82 5.68 8.60
CA LYS A 33 0.11 6.87 8.09
C LYS A 33 -1.17 6.50 7.35
N LEU A 34 -1.20 5.37 6.63
CA LEU A 34 -2.43 4.87 5.99
C LEU A 34 -3.49 4.54 7.03
N LYS A 35 -3.09 3.96 8.17
CA LYS A 35 -4.01 3.68 9.29
C LYS A 35 -4.52 4.96 9.93
N THR A 36 -3.63 5.91 10.24
CA THR A 36 -3.99 7.20 10.84
C THR A 36 -4.96 7.99 9.94
N ASN A 37 -4.82 7.85 8.62
CA ASN A 37 -5.66 8.53 7.64
C ASN A 37 -6.72 7.61 7.01
N GLU A 38 -7.14 6.53 7.69
CA GLU A 38 -7.93 5.47 7.05
C GLU A 38 -9.24 5.95 6.43
N ILE A 39 -9.86 6.98 7.00
CA ILE A 39 -11.10 7.62 6.49
C ILE A 39 -10.95 8.03 5.02
N GLN A 40 -9.74 8.39 4.56
CA GLN A 40 -9.50 8.75 3.16
C GLN A 40 -9.69 7.58 2.19
N PHE A 41 -9.60 6.34 2.68
CA PHE A 41 -9.62 5.12 1.88
C PHE A 41 -10.87 4.27 2.11
N LEU A 42 -11.56 4.42 3.25
CA LEU A 42 -12.79 3.67 3.54
C LEU A 42 -13.87 3.90 2.48
N ASN A 43 -14.53 2.81 2.10
CA ASN A 43 -15.55 2.76 1.04
C ASN A 43 -15.05 3.25 -0.33
N LYS A 44 -13.74 3.20 -0.57
CA LYS A 44 -13.12 3.54 -1.85
C LYS A 44 -12.37 2.34 -2.43
N PRO A 45 -12.11 2.37 -3.76
CA PRO A 45 -11.29 1.37 -4.43
C PRO A 45 -9.89 1.21 -3.82
N LEU A 46 -9.42 -0.04 -3.69
CA LEU A 46 -8.09 -0.42 -3.20
C LEU A 46 -6.97 0.31 -3.93
N LYS A 47 -7.10 0.55 -5.24
CA LYS A 47 -6.11 1.29 -6.04
C LYS A 47 -5.79 2.68 -5.47
N ASN A 48 -6.73 3.33 -4.77
CA ASN A 48 -6.49 4.64 -4.17
C ASN A 48 -5.48 4.53 -3.01
N LEU A 49 -5.58 3.46 -2.22
CA LEU A 49 -4.61 3.15 -1.16
C LEU A 49 -3.26 2.73 -1.78
N LEU A 50 -3.27 1.84 -2.78
CA LEU A 50 -2.04 1.33 -3.40
C LEU A 50 -1.22 2.45 -4.07
N LYS A 51 -1.88 3.47 -4.63
CA LYS A 51 -1.20 4.65 -5.21
C LYS A 51 -0.42 5.46 -4.20
N GLU A 52 -0.79 5.41 -2.92
CA GLU A 52 -0.10 6.11 -1.84
C GLU A 52 1.12 5.34 -1.31
N ILE A 53 1.39 4.15 -1.86
CA ILE A 53 2.51 3.30 -1.46
C ILE A 53 3.65 3.45 -2.47
N LYS A 54 4.78 4.02 -2.00
CA LYS A 54 6.02 4.08 -2.78
C LYS A 54 6.87 2.80 -2.68
N PRO A 55 7.11 2.21 -1.49
CA PRO A 55 7.91 1.00 -1.40
C PRO A 55 7.25 -0.16 -2.15
N GLU A 56 8.06 -0.96 -2.83
CA GLU A 56 7.56 -2.14 -3.53
C GLU A 56 6.94 -3.14 -2.54
N ILE A 57 5.74 -3.61 -2.87
CA ILE A 57 5.10 -4.74 -2.18
C ILE A 57 5.78 -6.02 -2.66
N LYS A 58 6.69 -6.55 -1.84
CA LYS A 58 7.45 -7.76 -2.15
C LYS A 58 6.71 -9.04 -1.82
N ILE A 59 5.85 -9.00 -0.80
CA ILE A 59 5.00 -10.13 -0.38
C ILE A 59 3.56 -9.67 -0.25
N ALA A 60 2.64 -10.44 -0.83
CA ALA A 60 1.21 -10.30 -0.68
C ALA A 60 0.51 -11.65 -0.53
N PHE A 61 -0.51 -11.71 0.32
CA PHE A 61 -1.48 -12.80 0.32
C PHE A 61 -2.87 -12.33 0.74
N GLY A 62 -3.90 -13.04 0.27
CA GLY A 62 -5.30 -12.78 0.57
C GLY A 62 -5.94 -13.90 1.39
N THR A 63 -7.00 -13.59 2.13
CA THR A 63 -7.78 -14.58 2.90
C THR A 63 -9.22 -14.69 2.42
N LEU A 64 -9.82 -15.87 2.60
CA LEU A 64 -11.24 -16.13 2.32
C LEU A 64 -12.16 -15.81 3.49
N ASP A 65 -11.59 -15.61 4.68
CA ASP A 65 -12.40 -15.34 5.87
C ASP A 65 -13.23 -14.07 5.64
N ALA A 66 -14.42 -14.03 6.23
CA ALA A 66 -15.23 -12.83 6.23
C ALA A 66 -14.94 -12.04 7.51
N PRO A 67 -14.45 -10.78 7.44
CA PRO A 67 -14.16 -10.01 6.23
C PRO A 67 -12.84 -10.39 5.54
N SER A 68 -12.84 -10.41 4.20
CA SER A 68 -11.65 -10.75 3.40
C SER A 68 -10.60 -9.67 3.52
N TYR A 69 -9.32 -10.05 3.50
CA TYR A 69 -8.23 -9.08 3.60
C TYR A 69 -7.00 -9.50 2.83
N PHE A 70 -6.23 -8.50 2.41
CA PHE A 70 -4.86 -8.66 1.96
C PHE A 70 -3.88 -8.37 3.10
N VAL A 71 -2.77 -9.07 3.10
CA VAL A 71 -1.59 -8.75 3.89
C VAL A 71 -0.48 -8.37 2.92
N PHE A 72 0.02 -7.15 3.01
CA PHE A 72 1.15 -6.64 2.25
C PHE A 72 2.37 -6.49 3.13
N ARG A 73 3.54 -6.86 2.59
CA ARG A 73 4.84 -6.62 3.21
C ARG A 73 5.85 -6.11 2.19
N PHE A 74 6.78 -5.30 2.69
CA PHE A 74 7.81 -4.62 1.88
C PHE A 74 9.16 -5.33 1.92
N ILE A 75 9.17 -6.58 2.38
CA ILE A 75 10.35 -7.43 2.57
C ILE A 75 10.22 -8.69 1.71
N ASP A 76 11.34 -9.31 1.33
CA ASP A 76 11.33 -10.57 0.60
C ASP A 76 11.23 -11.80 1.54
N ILE A 77 11.10 -12.97 0.93
CA ILE A 77 10.92 -14.23 1.65
C ILE A 77 12.17 -14.65 2.42
N GLN A 78 13.36 -14.24 1.97
CA GLN A 78 14.60 -14.55 2.67
C GLN A 78 14.67 -13.74 3.96
N GLU A 79 14.36 -12.44 3.90
CA GLU A 79 14.25 -11.58 5.08
C GLU A 79 13.13 -12.03 6.03
N LEU A 80 12.02 -12.55 5.48
CA LEU A 80 10.95 -13.14 6.27
C LEU A 80 11.45 -14.37 7.05
N ASN A 81 12.18 -15.28 6.41
CA ASN A 81 12.65 -16.53 7.01
C ASN A 81 13.84 -16.32 7.96
N ASN A 82 14.63 -15.27 7.78
CA ASN A 82 15.85 -15.01 8.55
C ASN A 82 15.59 -14.43 9.95
N LYS A 83 14.36 -14.04 10.31
CA LYS A 83 14.07 -13.49 11.64
C LYS A 83 13.70 -14.56 12.66
N GLY A 84 14.33 -14.49 13.84
CA GLY A 84 14.05 -15.36 14.96
C GLY A 84 12.63 -15.19 15.53
N ILE A 85 12.18 -16.22 16.23
CA ILE A 85 10.88 -16.27 16.94
C ILE A 85 10.70 -14.99 17.76
N GLY A 86 9.64 -14.22 17.47
CA GLY A 86 9.27 -13.01 18.22
C GLY A 86 9.58 -11.66 17.55
N GLN A 87 10.32 -11.62 16.43
CA GLN A 87 10.48 -10.38 15.66
C GLN A 87 9.36 -10.24 14.61
N ASN A 88 8.33 -9.47 14.93
CA ASN A 88 7.25 -9.18 13.98
C ASN A 88 7.70 -8.21 12.88
N HIS A 89 7.66 -8.64 11.63
CA HIS A 89 7.79 -7.75 10.48
C HIS A 89 6.56 -6.86 10.34
N LEU A 90 6.78 -5.63 9.87
CA LEU A 90 5.69 -4.73 9.55
C LEU A 90 4.82 -5.34 8.44
N SER A 91 3.53 -5.45 8.73
CA SER A 91 2.50 -5.98 7.83
C SER A 91 1.36 -4.97 7.73
N LEU A 92 1.06 -4.55 6.50
CA LEU A 92 -0.11 -3.75 6.18
C LEU A 92 -1.26 -4.70 5.84
N VAL A 93 -2.30 -4.70 6.66
CA VAL A 93 -3.49 -5.53 6.48
C VAL A 93 -4.64 -4.66 6.00
N VAL A 94 -5.12 -4.91 4.79
CA VAL A 94 -6.21 -4.15 4.15
C VAL A 94 -7.41 -5.06 3.97
N TYR A 95 -8.48 -4.77 4.70
CA TYR A 95 -9.73 -5.49 4.58
C TYR A 95 -10.55 -4.92 3.43
N VAL A 96 -11.17 -5.82 2.67
CA VAL A 96 -12.01 -5.50 1.52
C VAL A 96 -13.39 -6.11 1.68
N LYS A 97 -14.38 -5.53 1.01
CA LYS A 97 -15.78 -5.97 1.09
C LYS A 97 -16.01 -7.24 0.27
N GLU A 98 -15.38 -7.32 -0.89
CA GLU A 98 -15.52 -8.40 -1.86
C GLU A 98 -14.59 -9.58 -1.54
N PRO A 99 -14.97 -10.82 -1.90
CA PRO A 99 -14.15 -12.00 -1.64
C PRO A 99 -12.87 -12.05 -2.49
N ILE A 100 -11.82 -12.68 -1.95
CA ILE A 100 -10.53 -12.89 -2.63
C ILE A 100 -10.37 -14.36 -3.03
N GLU A 101 -10.74 -14.72 -4.26
CA GLU A 101 -10.92 -16.13 -4.64
C GLU A 101 -9.65 -16.92 -4.97
N GLU A 102 -8.55 -16.27 -5.40
CA GLU A 102 -7.37 -16.97 -5.92
C GLU A 102 -6.28 -17.27 -4.90
N TRP A 103 -6.16 -16.48 -3.83
CA TRP A 103 -5.00 -16.56 -2.94
C TRP A 103 -5.00 -17.77 -2.00
N SER A 104 -6.16 -18.34 -1.73
CA SER A 104 -6.37 -19.35 -0.68
C SER A 104 -6.50 -20.78 -1.18
N ASN A 105 -6.55 -20.98 -2.51
CA ASN A 105 -6.99 -22.24 -3.12
C ASN A 105 -5.87 -23.00 -3.82
N GLY A 106 -4.60 -22.64 -3.58
CA GLY A 106 -3.45 -23.26 -4.27
C GLY A 106 -3.49 -23.10 -5.80
N LYS A 107 -4.31 -22.17 -6.30
CA LYS A 107 -4.49 -21.91 -7.74
C LYS A 107 -3.33 -21.11 -8.35
N ARG A 108 -2.55 -20.42 -7.50
CA ARG A 108 -1.37 -19.67 -7.94
C ARG A 108 -0.18 -20.61 -8.11
N PRO A 109 0.62 -20.48 -9.19
CA PRO A 109 1.91 -21.15 -9.29
C PRO A 109 2.81 -20.82 -8.10
N LYS A 110 3.59 -21.79 -7.63
CA LYS A 110 4.45 -21.66 -6.43
C LYS A 110 5.44 -20.50 -6.55
N GLU A 111 5.88 -20.18 -7.75
CA GLU A 111 6.88 -19.14 -8.05
C GLU A 111 6.36 -17.71 -7.86
N ILE A 112 5.03 -17.53 -7.85
CA ILE A 112 4.35 -16.23 -7.73
C ILE A 112 3.27 -16.21 -6.63
N GLU A 113 3.17 -17.28 -5.84
CA GLU A 113 2.15 -17.46 -4.80
C GLU A 113 2.06 -16.26 -3.85
N LEU A 114 3.21 -15.73 -3.45
CA LEU A 114 3.32 -14.60 -2.54
C LEU A 114 3.68 -13.27 -3.23
N LYS A 115 3.77 -13.23 -4.56
CA LYS A 115 4.11 -11.99 -5.28
C LYS A 115 2.84 -11.21 -5.58
N TRP A 116 2.92 -9.88 -5.43
CA TRP A 116 1.91 -8.95 -5.94
C TRP A 116 2.27 -8.56 -7.37
N THR A 117 1.54 -9.08 -8.35
CA THR A 117 1.84 -8.89 -9.77
C THR A 117 1.01 -7.75 -10.39
N LYS A 118 1.27 -7.44 -11.67
CA LYS A 118 0.47 -6.45 -12.40
C LYS A 118 -0.96 -6.94 -12.62
N GLU A 119 -1.12 -8.25 -12.85
CA GLU A 119 -2.42 -8.90 -12.99
C GLU A 119 -3.23 -8.77 -11.68
N ASP A 120 -2.57 -8.88 -10.53
CA ASP A 120 -3.21 -8.65 -9.23
C ASP A 120 -3.68 -7.19 -9.08
N VAL A 121 -2.87 -6.23 -9.54
CA VAL A 121 -3.28 -4.82 -9.58
C VAL A 121 -4.55 -4.68 -10.42
N GLU A 122 -4.57 -5.18 -11.65
CA GLU A 122 -5.74 -5.04 -12.54
C GLU A 122 -6.99 -5.69 -11.95
N LYS A 123 -6.84 -6.89 -11.41
CA LYS A 123 -7.95 -7.69 -10.88
C LYS A 123 -8.55 -7.11 -9.60
N TYR A 124 -7.70 -6.71 -8.65
CA TYR A 124 -8.14 -6.34 -7.30
C TYR A 124 -8.19 -4.82 -7.05
N SER A 125 -7.74 -3.99 -8.00
CA SER A 125 -7.70 -2.52 -7.86
C SER A 125 -9.04 -1.88 -7.47
N ASN A 126 -10.16 -2.46 -7.89
CA ASN A 126 -11.48 -1.90 -7.66
C ASN A 126 -12.19 -2.44 -6.42
N LEU A 127 -11.55 -3.34 -5.65
CA LEU A 127 -12.14 -3.84 -4.41
C LEU A 127 -12.31 -2.71 -3.39
N THR A 128 -13.40 -2.76 -2.63
CA THR A 128 -13.80 -1.71 -1.69
C THR A 128 -13.08 -1.89 -0.37
N VAL A 129 -12.24 -0.94 0.03
CA VAL A 129 -11.56 -0.96 1.33
C VAL A 129 -12.54 -0.67 2.45
N ILE A 130 -12.58 -1.54 3.47
CA ILE A 130 -13.47 -1.41 4.63
C ILE A 130 -12.74 -1.23 5.96
N ARG A 131 -11.44 -1.56 6.02
CA ARG A 131 -10.59 -1.34 7.20
C ARG A 131 -9.12 -1.42 6.82
N ILE A 132 -8.31 -0.63 7.53
CA ILE A 132 -6.85 -0.76 7.50
C ILE A 132 -6.37 -1.16 8.89
N LYS A 133 -5.38 -2.04 8.95
CA LYS A 133 -4.66 -2.42 10.16
C LYS A 133 -3.17 -2.52 9.82
N VAL A 134 -2.31 -2.09 10.72
CA VAL A 134 -0.86 -2.28 10.63
C VAL A 134 -0.43 -3.10 11.83
N ILE A 135 0.44 -4.08 11.62
CA ILE A 135 0.97 -5.00 12.64
C ILE A 135 2.49 -4.98 12.55
N GLY A 136 3.19 -5.02 13.68
CA GLY A 136 4.66 -4.95 13.71
C GLY A 136 5.13 -3.62 14.31
N LYS A 137 6.43 -3.34 14.33
CA LYS A 137 6.93 -2.13 14.99
C LYS A 137 6.97 -0.92 14.07
N ASP A 138 6.63 0.22 14.67
CA ASP A 138 7.06 1.57 14.31
C ASP A 138 8.52 1.78 14.73
#